data_AF-A0A7L0VZM1-F1
#
_entry.id   AF-A0A7L0VZM1-F1
#
_cell.length_a   1.000
_cell.length_b   1.000
_cell.length_c   1.000
_cell.angle_alpha   90.00
_cell.angle_beta   90.00
_cell.angle_gamma   90.00
#
_symmetry.space_group_name_H-M   'P 1'
#
loop_
_entity.id
_entity.type
_entity.pdbx_description
1 polymer ?
#
loop_
_entity_poly.entity_id
_entity_poly.type
_entity_poly.pdbx_seq_one_letter_code
_entity_poly.pdbx_strand_id
1 'polypeptide(L)'
;VRKSKAADEKRRSLARQARDDYRRLSLQGAHRGKQADISKNATAGDRRPLQYPPLPPKPELLPPAMVNGRAIRKEGIQRTVSNSTEESIIKWFKEEQFPLRAGYQKTTDTIAPWFHGILTSRKAEELLSKTVPGSFLVRVSEKIKGYVLSYRSAEGCKHFLIDASSDSYSFLGVDQLQHSSLADLVGYHK
;
A
#
# COMPACT_ATOMS: atom_id res chain seq x y z
N VAL A 1 19.19 -26.91 12.80
CA VAL A 1 18.24 -26.02 13.52
C VAL A 1 18.90 -24.93 14.38
N ARG A 2 20.15 -25.09 14.88
CA ARG A 2 20.79 -24.10 15.79
C ARG A 2 21.31 -22.79 15.14
N LYS A 3 21.69 -22.80 13.86
CA LYS A 3 22.25 -21.61 13.17
C LYS A 3 21.21 -20.50 12.91
N SER A 4 19.94 -20.86 12.73
CA SER A 4 18.85 -19.91 12.44
C SER A 4 18.45 -19.06 13.64
N LYS A 5 18.52 -19.63 14.86
CA LYS A 5 18.17 -18.92 16.11
C LYS A 5 19.19 -17.82 16.42
N ALA A 6 20.48 -18.09 16.23
CA ALA A 6 21.55 -17.11 16.46
C ALA A 6 21.49 -15.91 15.48
N ALA A 7 21.09 -16.15 14.23
CA ALA A 7 20.93 -15.08 13.24
C ALA A 7 19.74 -14.17 13.56
N ASP A 8 18.62 -14.74 14.02
CA ASP A 8 17.45 -13.98 14.44
C ASP A 8 17.72 -13.15 15.71
N GLU A 9 18.41 -13.74 16.68
CA GLU A 9 18.88 -13.07 17.90
C GLU A 9 19.76 -11.84 17.58
N LYS A 10 20.73 -12.00 16.66
CA LYS A 10 21.64 -10.92 16.26
C LYS A 10 20.88 -9.77 15.59
N ARG A 11 19.89 -10.07 14.74
CA ARG A 11 19.05 -9.06 14.09
C ARG A 11 18.18 -8.31 15.10
N ARG A 12 17.54 -9.03 16.03
CA ARG A 12 16.73 -8.42 17.09
C ARG A 12 17.56 -7.54 18.02
N SER A 13 18.79 -7.98 18.34
CA SER A 13 19.72 -7.20 19.15
C SER A 13 20.13 -5.89 18.46
N LEU A 14 20.53 -5.98 17.18
CA LEU A 14 20.90 -4.80 16.39
C LEU A 14 19.75 -3.79 16.27
N ALA A 15 18.53 -4.27 16.05
CA ALA A 15 17.34 -3.42 15.95
C ALA A 15 17.01 -2.71 17.28
N ARG A 16 17.21 -3.37 18.43
CA ARG A 16 17.06 -2.75 19.76
C ARG A 16 18.12 -1.68 19.99
N GLN A 17 19.38 -2.02 19.74
CA GLN A 17 20.52 -1.09 19.86
C GLN A 17 20.27 0.21 19.06
N ALA A 18 19.85 0.08 17.80
CA ALA A 18 19.58 1.22 16.94
C ALA A 18 18.44 2.12 17.45
N ARG A 19 17.38 1.52 18.05
CA ARG A 19 16.27 2.27 18.64
C ARG A 19 16.70 3.04 19.88
N ASP A 20 17.49 2.40 20.75
CA ASP A 20 17.96 3.02 21.99
C ASP A 20 18.96 4.14 21.71
N ASP A 21 19.83 3.96 20.72
CA ASP A 21 20.78 4.99 20.29
C ASP A 21 20.05 6.20 19.66
N TYR A 22 19.03 5.97 18.83
CA TYR A 22 18.20 7.05 18.30
C TYR A 22 17.47 7.81 19.42
N ARG A 23 16.90 7.10 20.39
CA ARG A 23 16.24 7.70 21.56
C ARG A 23 17.21 8.55 22.37
N ARG A 24 18.43 8.06 22.58
CA ARG A 24 19.49 8.79 23.30
C ARG A 24 19.90 10.07 22.59
N LEU A 25 20.14 10.00 21.27
CA LEU A 25 20.50 11.16 20.45
C LEU A 25 19.35 12.19 20.38
N SER A 26 18.11 11.72 20.27
CA SER A 26 16.92 12.58 20.24
C SER A 26 16.72 13.37 21.55
N LEU A 27 16.91 12.71 22.69
CA LEU A 27 16.81 13.38 24.01
C LEU A 27 17.90 14.43 24.23
N GLN A 28 19.07 14.26 23.60
CA GLN A 28 20.17 15.24 23.68
C GLN A 28 19.84 16.55 22.92
N GLY A 29 19.00 16.48 21.88
CA GLY A 29 18.50 17.66 21.16
C GLY A 29 17.51 18.51 21.95
N ALA A 30 16.75 17.90 22.86
CA ALA A 30 15.73 18.59 23.66
C ALA A 30 16.31 19.53 24.75
N HIS A 31 17.58 19.34 25.14
CA HIS A 31 18.23 20.15 26.18
C HIS A 31 19.03 21.35 25.65
N ARG A 32 19.26 21.46 24.32
CA ARG A 32 19.90 22.64 23.70
C ARG A 32 18.95 23.83 23.44
N GLY A 33 17.64 23.62 23.59
CA GLY A 33 16.61 24.62 23.24
C GLY A 33 16.10 25.49 24.40
N LYS A 34 16.69 25.43 25.60
CA LYS A 34 16.23 26.20 26.77
C LYS A 34 17.29 27.16 27.30
N GLN A 35 17.64 28.16 26.51
CA GLN A 35 18.19 29.42 27.01
C GLN A 35 18.00 30.54 25.97
N ALA A 36 16.83 31.18 25.99
CA ALA A 36 16.59 32.52 25.47
C ALA A 36 15.17 32.93 25.86
N ASP A 37 15.08 33.59 27.01
CA ASP A 37 13.88 34.26 27.51
C ASP A 37 13.92 35.74 27.06
N ILE A 38 12.75 36.40 27.04
CA ILE A 38 12.50 37.86 27.03
C ILE A 38 12.17 38.58 25.68
N SER A 39 10.91 39.03 25.63
CA SER A 39 10.33 40.28 25.06
C SER A 39 10.24 40.59 23.55
N LYS A 40 8.98 40.85 23.17
CA LYS A 40 8.42 41.99 22.41
C LYS A 40 8.69 42.14 20.90
N ASN A 41 7.55 42.14 20.19
CA ASN A 41 7.15 42.93 19.03
C ASN A 41 7.83 42.74 17.66
N ALA A 42 6.93 42.78 16.66
CA ALA A 42 7.08 43.30 15.30
C ALA A 42 7.37 42.31 14.15
N THR A 43 6.45 42.38 13.17
CA THR A 43 6.61 42.29 11.71
C THR A 43 7.12 41.00 11.04
N ALA A 44 6.19 40.44 10.26
CA ALA A 44 6.31 39.95 8.88
C ALA A 44 7.69 39.56 8.33
N GLY A 45 7.75 38.31 7.87
CA GLY A 45 8.61 37.87 6.77
C GLY A 45 9.92 37.23 7.20
N ASP A 46 9.98 35.89 7.22
CA ASP A 46 10.99 35.10 6.47
C ASP A 46 10.73 33.60 6.70
N ARG A 47 10.31 32.87 5.65
CA ARG A 47 10.15 31.41 5.71
C ARG A 47 11.53 30.78 5.56
N ARG A 48 12.24 30.61 6.68
CA ARG A 48 13.44 29.77 6.73
C ARG A 48 13.06 28.32 6.36
N PRO A 49 13.69 27.68 5.36
CA PRO A 49 13.44 26.27 5.09
C PRO A 49 13.85 25.45 6.31
N LEU A 50 13.00 24.52 6.74
CA LEU A 50 13.38 23.52 7.73
C LEU A 50 14.60 22.76 7.18
N GLN A 51 15.77 23.02 7.75
CA GLN A 51 17.01 22.38 7.35
C GLN A 51 16.98 20.96 7.89
N TYR A 52 16.58 20.01 7.05
CA TYR A 52 16.64 18.58 7.40
C TYR A 52 18.10 18.18 7.62
N PRO A 53 18.39 17.37 8.66
CA PRO A 53 19.74 16.86 8.87
C PRO A 53 20.19 16.07 7.63
N PRO A 54 21.48 16.11 7.27
CA PRO A 54 21.98 15.39 6.11
C PRO A 54 21.69 13.90 6.27
N LEU A 55 21.13 13.30 5.23
CA LEU A 55 20.95 11.86 5.16
C LEU A 55 22.32 11.19 5.36
N PRO A 56 22.39 10.06 6.07
CA PRO A 56 23.63 9.31 6.19
C PRO A 56 24.19 9.03 4.80
N PRO A 57 25.53 9.10 4.61
CA PRO A 57 26.14 8.85 3.32
C PRO A 57 25.69 7.49 2.80
N LYS A 58 25.25 7.47 1.54
CA LYS A 58 24.90 6.23 0.84
C LYS A 58 26.10 5.28 0.99
N PRO A 59 25.92 4.04 1.47
CA PRO A 59 27.03 3.10 1.58
C PRO A 59 27.66 2.95 0.19
N GLU A 60 28.97 3.20 0.11
CA GLU A 60 29.74 2.93 -1.08
C GLU A 60 29.68 1.43 -1.35
N LEU A 61 28.77 1.03 -2.22
CA LEU A 61 28.84 -0.27 -2.85
C LEU A 61 30.10 -0.21 -3.72
N LEU A 62 31.10 -1.00 -3.32
CA LEU A 62 32.30 -1.24 -4.10
C LEU A 62 31.90 -1.40 -5.57
N PRO A 63 32.55 -0.68 -6.51
CA PRO A 63 32.28 -0.90 -7.92
C PRO A 63 32.53 -2.38 -8.22
N PRO A 64 31.65 -3.05 -8.98
CA PRO A 64 31.85 -4.45 -9.33
C PRO A 64 33.18 -4.55 -10.09
N ALA A 65 34.05 -5.46 -9.63
CA ALA A 65 35.29 -5.78 -10.32
C ALA A 65 34.98 -6.09 -11.78
N MET A 66 35.55 -5.29 -12.69
CA MET A 66 35.43 -5.52 -14.11
C MET A 66 36.35 -6.69 -14.49
N VAL A 67 35.76 -7.83 -14.81
CA VAL A 67 36.44 -8.85 -15.62
C VAL A 67 35.53 -9.16 -16.82
N ASN A 68 36.04 -8.85 -18.01
CA ASN A 68 35.53 -9.26 -19.32
C ASN A 68 34.07 -8.93 -19.68
N GLY A 69 33.71 -7.63 -19.69
CA GLY A 69 32.83 -7.06 -20.71
C GLY A 69 31.38 -7.58 -20.86
N ARG A 70 30.84 -8.37 -19.93
CA ARG A 70 29.42 -8.75 -19.92
C ARG A 70 28.76 -8.43 -18.60
N ALA A 71 27.84 -7.47 -18.63
CA ALA A 71 26.92 -7.23 -17.52
C ALA A 71 26.00 -8.44 -17.37
N ILE A 72 26.23 -9.26 -16.34
CA ILE A 72 25.20 -10.18 -15.84
C ILE A 72 24.13 -9.29 -15.22
N ARG A 73 23.13 -8.94 -16.03
CA ARG A 73 21.88 -8.36 -15.55
C ARG A 73 21.28 -9.42 -14.65
N LYS A 74 21.31 -9.20 -13.33
CA LYS A 74 20.47 -9.98 -12.43
C LYS A 74 19.05 -9.70 -12.87
N GLU A 75 18.46 -10.67 -13.57
CA GLU A 75 17.04 -10.78 -13.81
C GLU A 75 16.33 -10.23 -12.57
N GLY A 76 15.52 -9.20 -12.79
CA GLY A 76 14.74 -8.61 -11.72
C GLY A 76 14.04 -9.75 -10.98
N ILE A 77 13.98 -9.68 -9.66
CA ILE A 77 13.11 -10.56 -8.88
C ILE A 77 11.70 -10.36 -9.45
N GLN A 78 11.32 -11.21 -10.39
CA GLN A 78 9.95 -11.40 -10.79
C GLN A 78 9.33 -11.99 -9.54
N ARG A 79 8.65 -11.13 -8.77
CA ARG A 79 7.86 -11.55 -7.62
C ARG A 79 6.80 -12.47 -8.20
N THR A 80 7.06 -13.77 -8.21
CA THR A 80 6.02 -14.76 -8.45
C THR A 80 5.05 -14.54 -7.32
N VAL A 81 3.85 -14.05 -7.65
CA VAL A 81 2.72 -14.12 -6.72
C VAL A 81 2.64 -15.60 -6.38
N SER A 82 2.95 -15.96 -5.14
CA SER A 82 2.96 -17.38 -4.78
C SER A 82 1.55 -17.91 -5.04
N ASN A 83 1.40 -19.05 -5.73
CA ASN A 83 0.09 -19.67 -5.96
C ASN A 83 -0.73 -19.77 -4.66
N SER A 84 -0.05 -19.93 -3.53
CA SER A 84 -0.65 -19.92 -2.19
C SER A 84 -1.44 -18.65 -1.84
N THR A 85 -1.04 -17.48 -2.36
CA THR A 85 -1.74 -16.21 -2.12
C THR A 85 -3.03 -16.15 -2.93
N GLU A 86 -2.99 -16.57 -4.19
CA GLU A 86 -4.16 -16.61 -5.07
C GLU A 86 -5.21 -17.59 -4.54
N GLU A 87 -4.80 -18.81 -4.20
CA GLU A 87 -5.69 -19.83 -3.62
C GLU A 87 -6.35 -19.34 -2.33
N SER A 88 -5.59 -18.67 -1.46
CA SER A 88 -6.10 -18.09 -0.22
C SER A 88 -7.16 -17.01 -0.46
N ILE A 89 -6.97 -16.17 -1.49
CA ILE A 89 -7.94 -15.14 -1.88
C ILE A 89 -9.19 -15.76 -2.49
N ILE A 90 -9.05 -16.75 -3.37
CA ILE A 90 -10.18 -17.46 -3.98
C ILE A 90 -11.01 -18.15 -2.89
N LYS A 91 -10.34 -18.80 -1.94
CA LYS A 91 -10.98 -19.43 -0.79
C LYS A 91 -11.75 -18.41 0.05
N TRP A 92 -11.08 -17.31 0.43
CA TRP A 92 -11.71 -16.20 1.16
C TRP A 92 -12.96 -15.68 0.45
N PHE A 93 -12.88 -15.43 -0.85
CA PHE A 93 -14.02 -14.93 -1.61
C PHE A 93 -15.19 -15.93 -1.60
N LYS A 94 -14.92 -17.22 -1.81
CA LYS A 94 -15.96 -18.27 -1.85
C LYS A 94 -16.60 -18.55 -0.49
N GLU A 95 -15.80 -18.56 0.58
CA GLU A 95 -16.27 -18.97 1.91
C GLU A 95 -16.82 -17.79 2.72
N GLU A 96 -16.21 -16.62 2.61
CA GLU A 96 -16.55 -15.47 3.46
C GLU A 96 -17.43 -14.46 2.73
N GLN A 97 -17.20 -14.21 1.45
CA GLN A 97 -17.85 -13.10 0.73
C GLN A 97 -19.04 -13.51 -0.13
N PHE A 98 -18.99 -14.71 -0.73
CA PHE A 98 -20.08 -15.23 -1.54
C PHE A 98 -21.38 -15.41 -0.72
N PRO A 99 -21.36 -15.95 0.52
CA PRO A 99 -22.56 -16.01 1.35
C PRO A 99 -23.11 -14.64 1.74
N LEU A 100 -22.24 -13.63 1.86
CA LEU A 100 -22.62 -12.24 2.13
C LEU A 100 -23.15 -11.51 0.88
N ARG A 101 -23.24 -12.20 -0.25
CA ARG A 101 -23.72 -11.66 -1.53
C ARG A 101 -22.94 -10.41 -1.95
N ALA A 102 -21.63 -10.41 -1.67
CA ALA A 102 -20.77 -9.33 -2.10
C ALA A 102 -20.82 -9.22 -3.64
N GLY A 103 -21.16 -8.03 -4.14
CA GLY A 103 -21.34 -7.78 -5.57
C GLY A 103 -22.76 -7.97 -6.10
N TYR A 104 -23.75 -8.24 -5.24
CA TYR A 104 -25.17 -8.25 -5.62
C TYR A 104 -25.77 -6.84 -5.50
N GLN A 105 -26.89 -6.62 -6.19
CA GLN A 105 -27.67 -5.40 -6.01
C GLN A 105 -28.34 -5.39 -4.63
N LYS A 106 -28.50 -4.19 -4.03
CA LYS A 106 -29.09 -4.05 -2.69
C LYS A 106 -30.54 -4.51 -2.61
N THR A 107 -31.30 -4.32 -3.70
CA THR A 107 -32.74 -4.55 -3.75
C THR A 107 -33.14 -5.86 -4.41
N THR A 108 -32.24 -6.52 -5.13
CA THR A 108 -32.55 -7.71 -5.91
C THR A 108 -31.50 -8.80 -5.73
N ASP A 109 -31.93 -10.05 -5.87
CA ASP A 109 -31.04 -11.20 -5.90
C ASP A 109 -30.35 -11.37 -7.26
N THR A 110 -29.72 -10.31 -7.74
CA THR A 110 -29.00 -10.33 -9.01
C THR A 110 -27.61 -9.76 -8.81
N ILE A 111 -26.64 -10.37 -9.49
CA ILE A 111 -25.28 -9.86 -9.52
C ILE A 111 -25.33 -8.47 -10.14
N ALA A 112 -24.70 -7.50 -9.46
CA ALA A 112 -24.68 -6.13 -9.92
C ALA A 112 -23.86 -6.04 -11.22
N PRO A 113 -24.30 -5.23 -12.20
CA PRO A 113 -23.64 -5.15 -13.50
C PRO A 113 -22.21 -4.59 -13.44
N TRP A 114 -21.85 -3.93 -12.33
CA TRP A 114 -20.50 -3.43 -12.08
C TRP A 114 -19.59 -4.47 -11.42
N PHE A 115 -20.08 -5.64 -11.01
CA PHE A 115 -19.30 -6.65 -10.31
C PHE A 115 -18.85 -7.77 -11.25
N HIS A 116 -17.54 -8.01 -11.32
CA HIS A 116 -16.93 -8.97 -12.23
C HIS A 116 -16.23 -10.15 -11.54
N GLY A 117 -16.35 -10.26 -10.21
CA GLY A 117 -15.78 -11.38 -9.45
C GLY A 117 -14.25 -11.48 -9.59
N ILE A 118 -13.75 -12.71 -9.76
CA ILE A 118 -12.31 -12.98 -9.91
C ILE A 118 -11.87 -12.56 -11.32
N LEU A 119 -11.31 -11.36 -11.44
CA LEU A 119 -10.84 -10.78 -12.69
C LEU A 119 -9.44 -10.18 -12.51
N THR A 120 -8.54 -10.46 -13.45
CA THR A 120 -7.17 -9.92 -13.41
C THR A 120 -7.14 -8.43 -13.76
N SER A 121 -6.14 -7.70 -13.27
CA SER A 121 -5.95 -6.27 -13.62
C SER A 121 -5.90 -6.06 -15.12
N ARG A 122 -5.12 -6.90 -15.83
CA ARG A 122 -4.98 -6.82 -17.28
C ARG A 122 -6.31 -6.99 -18.00
N LYS A 123 -7.15 -7.94 -17.57
CA LYS A 123 -8.45 -8.15 -18.22
C LYS A 123 -9.42 -7.01 -17.92
N ALA A 124 -9.39 -6.46 -16.70
CA ALA A 124 -10.17 -5.27 -16.36
C ALA A 124 -9.78 -4.06 -17.23
N GLU A 125 -8.48 -3.82 -17.42
CA GLU A 125 -7.97 -2.77 -18.30
C GLU A 125 -8.42 -2.97 -19.75
N GLU A 126 -8.36 -4.22 -20.26
CA GLU A 126 -8.84 -4.54 -21.62
C GLU A 126 -10.34 -4.26 -21.78
N LEU A 127 -11.17 -4.65 -20.82
CA LEU A 127 -12.61 -4.36 -20.86
C LEU A 127 -12.87 -2.86 -20.84
N LEU A 128 -12.21 -2.12 -19.94
CA LEU A 128 -12.39 -0.68 -19.81
C LEU A 128 -11.76 0.13 -20.95
N SER A 129 -10.76 -0.42 -21.64
CA SER A 129 -10.10 0.21 -22.79
C SER A 129 -11.08 0.54 -23.93
N LYS A 130 -12.12 -0.29 -24.09
CA LYS A 130 -13.15 -0.19 -25.14
C LYS A 130 -14.37 0.63 -24.72
N THR A 131 -14.37 1.17 -23.50
CA THR A 131 -15.51 1.89 -22.92
C THR A 131 -15.21 3.39 -22.79
N VAL A 132 -16.26 4.18 -22.52
CA VAL A 132 -16.16 5.63 -22.33
C VAL A 132 -15.50 5.99 -20.99
N PRO A 133 -14.77 7.13 -20.89
CA PRO A 133 -14.35 7.69 -19.61
C PRO A 133 -15.53 7.82 -18.63
N GLY A 134 -15.30 7.50 -17.37
CA GLY A 134 -16.36 7.38 -16.35
C GLY A 134 -16.80 5.93 -16.09
N SER A 135 -16.54 5.02 -17.02
CA SER A 135 -16.87 3.60 -16.85
C SER A 135 -16.03 2.95 -15.75
N PHE A 136 -16.61 2.01 -15.02
CA PHE A 136 -15.90 1.30 -13.96
C PHE A 136 -16.38 -0.14 -13.80
N LEU A 137 -15.58 -0.94 -13.10
CA LEU A 137 -15.96 -2.26 -12.61
C LEU A 137 -15.26 -2.57 -11.29
N VAL A 138 -15.84 -3.46 -10.50
CA VAL A 138 -15.27 -3.99 -9.26
C VAL A 138 -14.90 -5.47 -9.45
N ARG A 139 -13.69 -5.83 -9.02
CA ARG A 139 -13.13 -7.18 -9.09
C ARG A 139 -12.51 -7.59 -7.75
N VAL A 140 -12.36 -8.89 -7.54
CA VAL A 140 -11.57 -9.42 -6.42
C VAL A 140 -10.09 -9.08 -6.62
N SER A 141 -9.42 -8.65 -5.56
CA SER A 141 -7.99 -8.31 -5.61
C SER A 141 -7.13 -9.56 -5.75
N GLU A 142 -6.08 -9.50 -6.57
CA GLU A 142 -5.13 -10.62 -6.76
C GLU A 142 -4.08 -10.71 -5.64
N LYS A 143 -4.04 -9.73 -4.73
CA LYS A 143 -2.94 -9.56 -3.76
C LYS A 143 -3.38 -9.51 -2.31
N ILE A 144 -4.63 -9.13 -2.05
CA ILE A 144 -5.17 -8.95 -0.69
C ILE A 144 -6.56 -9.56 -0.60
N LYS A 145 -7.01 -9.89 0.62
CA LYS A 145 -8.40 -10.20 0.93
C LYS A 145 -9.23 -8.91 0.82
N GLY A 146 -9.71 -8.62 -0.37
CA GLY A 146 -10.38 -7.37 -0.69
C GLY A 146 -10.73 -7.28 -2.17
N TYR A 147 -11.14 -6.09 -2.57
CA TYR A 147 -11.57 -5.80 -3.94
C TYR A 147 -10.73 -4.70 -4.58
N VAL A 148 -10.92 -4.50 -5.87
CA VAL A 148 -10.34 -3.40 -6.63
C VAL A 148 -11.43 -2.78 -7.47
N LEU A 149 -11.63 -1.47 -7.33
CA LEU A 149 -12.38 -0.66 -8.29
C LEU A 149 -11.43 -0.27 -9.42
N SER A 150 -11.66 -0.82 -10.61
CA SER A 150 -10.99 -0.40 -11.84
C SER A 150 -11.86 0.64 -12.54
N TYR A 151 -11.29 1.82 -12.80
CA TYR A 151 -11.99 2.99 -13.32
C TYR A 151 -11.33 3.50 -14.60
N ARG A 152 -12.11 3.74 -15.65
CA ARG A 152 -11.65 4.38 -16.88
C ARG A 152 -11.68 5.89 -16.71
N SER A 153 -10.51 6.49 -16.53
CA SER A 153 -10.33 7.95 -16.61
C SER A 153 -10.00 8.40 -18.04
N ALA A 154 -10.00 9.72 -18.26
CA ALA A 154 -9.54 10.31 -19.52
C ALA A 154 -8.07 9.99 -19.84
N GLU A 155 -7.23 9.86 -18.81
CA GLU A 155 -5.80 9.61 -18.92
C GLU A 155 -5.43 8.11 -18.97
N GLY A 156 -6.40 7.22 -18.72
CA GLY A 156 -6.18 5.77 -18.66
C GLY A 156 -6.95 5.07 -17.54
N CYS A 157 -6.59 3.83 -17.26
CA CYS A 157 -7.23 3.03 -16.21
C CYS A 157 -6.59 3.31 -14.83
N LYS A 158 -7.43 3.61 -13.83
CA LYS A 158 -7.05 3.81 -12.43
C LYS A 158 -7.58 2.66 -11.59
N HIS A 159 -6.84 2.24 -10.58
CA HIS A 159 -7.21 1.12 -9.70
C HIS A 159 -7.19 1.55 -8.25
N PHE A 160 -8.31 1.38 -7.56
CA PHE A 160 -8.46 1.70 -6.15
C PHE A 160 -8.70 0.42 -5.36
N LEU A 161 -7.84 0.15 -4.38
CA LEU A 161 -7.98 -1.02 -3.52
C LEU A 161 -9.09 -0.77 -2.50
N ILE A 162 -9.92 -1.79 -2.29
CA ILE A 162 -10.98 -1.81 -1.29
C ILE A 162 -10.62 -2.89 -0.29
N ASP A 163 -10.54 -2.52 0.98
CA ASP A 163 -10.36 -3.45 2.08
C ASP A 163 -11.70 -4.13 2.38
N ALA A 164 -11.64 -5.44 2.59
CA ALA A 164 -12.76 -6.25 3.08
C ALA A 164 -12.24 -7.33 4.05
N SER A 165 -11.13 -7.03 4.74
CA SER A 165 -10.55 -7.91 5.77
C SER A 165 -11.31 -7.87 7.09
N SER A 166 -12.25 -6.93 7.24
CA SER A 166 -13.15 -6.78 8.38
C SER A 166 -14.61 -6.92 7.93
N ASP A 167 -15.57 -6.70 8.84
CA ASP A 167 -17.01 -6.71 8.55
C ASP A 167 -17.48 -5.45 7.80
N SER A 168 -16.56 -4.69 7.20
CA SER A 168 -16.83 -3.43 6.50
C SER A 168 -15.98 -3.28 5.23
N TYR A 169 -16.43 -2.38 4.35
CA TYR A 169 -15.78 -2.07 3.09
C TYR A 169 -15.32 -0.62 3.06
N SER A 170 -14.06 -0.37 2.71
CA SER A 170 -13.51 0.98 2.58
C SER A 170 -12.37 1.04 1.58
N PHE A 171 -12.14 2.20 0.96
CA PHE A 171 -10.97 2.40 0.11
C PHE A 171 -9.68 2.51 0.93
N LEU A 172 -8.59 1.92 0.43
CA LEU A 172 -7.27 2.11 1.05
C LEU A 172 -6.69 3.49 0.66
N GLY A 173 -6.41 4.31 1.67
CA GLY A 173 -5.50 5.46 1.58
C GLY A 173 -6.09 6.80 1.11
N VAL A 174 -7.35 6.85 0.66
CA VAL A 174 -8.00 8.10 0.19
C VAL A 174 -9.05 8.64 1.16
N ASP A 175 -9.90 7.78 1.71
CA ASP A 175 -10.90 8.09 2.73
C ASP A 175 -11.24 6.78 3.47
N GLN A 176 -11.33 6.81 4.80
CA GLN A 176 -11.61 5.64 5.63
C GLN A 176 -13.11 5.49 5.91
N LEU A 177 -13.97 6.11 5.09
CA LEU A 177 -15.40 5.91 5.18
C LEU A 177 -15.73 4.42 4.97
N GLN A 178 -16.29 3.81 6.01
CA GLN A 178 -16.64 2.40 6.03
C GLN A 178 -18.11 2.23 5.63
N HIS A 179 -18.35 1.24 4.78
CA HIS A 179 -19.68 0.83 4.35
C HIS A 179 -19.96 -0.59 4.83
N SER A 180 -21.22 -0.87 5.17
CA SER A 180 -21.67 -2.22 5.58
C SER A 180 -21.77 -3.19 4.41
N SER A 181 -21.91 -2.70 3.18
CA SER A 181 -21.96 -3.53 1.98
C SER A 181 -21.15 -2.91 0.83
N LEU A 182 -20.65 -3.76 -0.05
CA LEU A 182 -19.96 -3.33 -1.27
C LEU A 182 -20.88 -2.50 -2.18
N ALA A 183 -22.19 -2.79 -2.18
CA ALA A 183 -23.18 -2.02 -2.93
C ALA A 183 -23.35 -0.60 -2.38
N ASP A 184 -23.33 -0.43 -1.06
CA ASP A 184 -23.40 0.89 -0.43
C ASP A 184 -22.14 1.72 -0.72
N LEU A 185 -20.96 1.09 -0.70
CA LEU A 185 -19.71 1.74 -1.09
C LEU A 185 -19.77 2.24 -2.53
N VAL A 186 -20.19 1.39 -3.47
CA VAL A 186 -20.32 1.78 -4.87
C VAL A 186 -21.40 2.86 -5.05
N GLY A 187 -22.54 2.74 -4.35
CA GLY A 187 -23.63 3.70 -4.43
C GLY A 187 -23.25 5.10 -3.92
N TYR A 188 -22.41 5.18 -2.90
CA TYR A 188 -21.95 6.45 -2.34
C TYR A 188 -21.00 7.22 -3.27
N HIS A 189 -20.17 6.50 -4.05
CA HIS A 189 -19.15 7.09 -4.94
C HIS A 189 -19.56 7.19 -6.41
N LYS A 190 -20.82 6.87 -6.73
CA LYS A 190 -21.36 6.96 -8.09
C LYS A 190 -21.68 8.39 -8.52
#